data_AF-A0A362XBE1-F1
#
_entry.id   AF-A0A362XBE1-F1
#
_cell.length_a   1.000
_cell.length_b   1.000
_cell.length_c   1.000
_cell.angle_alpha   90.00
_cell.angle_beta   90.00
_cell.angle_gamma   90.00
#
_symmetry.space_group_name_H-M   'P 1'
#
loop_
_entity.id
_entity.type
_entity.pdbx_description
1 polymer ?
#
loop_
_entity_poly.entity_id
_entity_poly.type
_entity_poly.pdbx_seq_one_letter_code
_entity_poly.pdbx_strand_id
1 'polypeptide(L)' 'DPSGYGHSGFTGTFFWVDPATELIYIFLSNRVYPSRERQAIYDLSIRKAILYEALKTD' A
#
# COMPACT_ATOMS: atom_id res chain seq x y z
N ASP A 1 -2.29 8.37 -17.26
CA ASP A 1 -3.23 7.35 -16.75
C ASP A 1 -2.46 6.54 -15.72
N PRO A 2 -2.87 6.43 -14.45
CA PRO A 2 -2.21 5.45 -13.59
C PRO A 2 -2.65 4.08 -14.13
N SER A 3 -1.82 3.44 -14.94
CA SER A 3 -2.09 2.12 -15.53
C SER A 3 -2.21 1.01 -14.49
N GLY A 4 -1.95 1.31 -13.22
CA GLY A 4 -2.00 0.37 -12.13
C GLY A 4 -3.37 0.24 -11.46
N TYR A 5 -3.60 -0.92 -10.86
CA TYR A 5 -4.81 -1.26 -10.14
C TYR A 5 -4.48 -1.90 -8.79
N GLY A 6 -5.36 -1.72 -7.81
CA GLY A 6 -5.10 -2.18 -6.46
C GLY A 6 -6.32 -2.13 -5.55
N HIS A 7 -6.17 -2.71 -4.35
CA HIS A 7 -7.21 -2.71 -3.33
C HIS A 7 -6.62 -2.57 -1.93
N SER A 8 -7.32 -1.85 -1.06
CA SER A 8 -7.01 -1.80 0.37
C SER A 8 -8.02 -2.58 1.18
N GLY A 9 -7.56 -3.58 1.92
CA GLY A 9 -8.34 -4.31 2.91
C GLY A 9 -8.41 -3.57 4.26
N PHE A 10 -9.57 -3.69 4.91
CA PHE A 10 -9.84 -3.07 6.22
C PHE A 10 -8.82 -3.45 7.31
N THR A 11 -8.35 -4.70 7.30
CA THR A 11 -7.42 -5.23 8.32
C THR A 11 -5.96 -4.82 8.09
N GLY A 12 -5.65 -4.12 6.99
CA GLY A 12 -4.31 -3.59 6.73
C GLY A 12 -3.62 -4.15 5.47
N THR A 13 -4.24 -5.11 4.78
CA THR A 13 -3.77 -5.57 3.47
C THR A 13 -3.87 -4.45 2.45
N PHE A 14 -2.87 -4.30 1.60
CA PHE A 14 -2.93 -3.45 0.43
C PHE A 14 -2.13 -4.10 -0.69
N PHE A 15 -2.67 -4.09 -1.90
CA PHE A 15 -1.91 -4.48 -3.07
C PHE A 15 -2.06 -3.45 -4.18
N TRP A 16 -1.03 -3.36 -5.01
CA TRP A 16 -0.96 -2.54 -6.20
C TRP A 16 -0.21 -3.32 -7.28
N VAL A 17 -0.75 -3.34 -8.49
CA VAL A 17 -0.12 -3.91 -9.67
C VAL A 17 0.05 -2.77 -10.66
N ASP A 18 1.28 -2.52 -11.10
CA ASP A 18 1.57 -1.55 -12.16
C ASP A 18 2.21 -2.25 -13.36
N PRO A 19 1.44 -2.51 -14.44
CA PRO A 19 1.96 -3.14 -15.64
C PRO A 19 3.04 -2.32 -16.35
N ALA A 20 3.04 -0.99 -16.21
CA ALA A 20 4.00 -0.14 -16.92
C ALA A 20 5.42 -0.27 -16.36
N THR A 21 5.54 -0.59 -15.07
CA THR A 21 6.81 -0.77 -14.37
C THR A 21 7.06 -2.24 -13.99
N GLU A 22 6.26 -3.18 -14.51
CA GLU A 22 6.30 -4.60 -14.17
C GLU A 22 6.33 -4.87 -12.64
N LEU A 23 5.69 -3.99 -11.85
CA LEU A 23 5.76 -4.02 -10.39
C LEU A 23 4.49 -4.62 -9.79
N ILE A 24 4.68 -5.60 -8.91
CA ILE A 24 3.64 -6.04 -7.97
C ILE A 24 4.07 -5.66 -6.56
N TYR A 25 3.30 -4.77 -5.94
CA TYR A 25 3.50 -4.35 -4.55
C TYR A 25 2.43 -4.93 -3.65
N ILE A 26 2.85 -5.70 -2.65
CA ILE A 26 1.98 -6.27 -1.62
C ILE A 26 2.45 -5.76 -0.25
N PHE A 27 1.55 -5.08 0.45
CA PHE A 27 1.77 -4.60 1.81
C PHE A 27 0.85 -5.34 2.78
N LEU A 28 1.45 -6.04 3.74
CA LEU A 28 0.74 -6.77 4.77
C LEU A 28 0.97 -6.10 6.12
N SER A 29 -0.12 -5.79 6.81
CA SER A 29 -0.08 -5.24 8.15
C SER A 29 -1.30 -5.65 8.94
N ASN A 30 -1.24 -5.48 10.25
CA ASN A 30 -2.39 -5.59 11.14
C ASN A 30 -2.84 -4.20 11.59
N ARG A 31 -3.61 -3.52 10.74
CA ARG A 31 -4.10 -2.16 10.99
C ARG A 31 -5.02 -2.07 12.21
N VAL A 32 -5.71 -3.16 12.53
CA VAL A 32 -6.68 -3.23 13.65
C VAL A 32 -6.01 -3.51 15.01
N TYR A 33 -4.69 -3.70 15.07
CA TYR A 33 -4.00 -4.00 16.34
C TYR A 33 -3.37 -2.74 16.97
N PRO A 34 -3.54 -2.49 18.29
CA PRO A 34 -4.33 -3.29 19.25
C PRO A 34 -5.83 -2.98 19.23
N SER A 35 -6.26 -1.95 18.49
CA SER A 35 -7.67 -1.57 18.38
C SER A 35 -8.06 -1.10 16.97
N ARG A 36 -9.34 -1.25 16.62
CA ARG A 36 -9.85 -0.89 15.28
C ARG A 36 -9.89 0.61 15.02
N GLU A 37 -9.68 1.43 16.03
CA GLU A 37 -9.60 2.88 15.93
C GLU A 37 -8.19 3.34 15.48
N ARG A 38 -7.18 2.46 15.51
CA ARG A 38 -5.80 2.81 15.15
C ARG A 38 -5.69 3.31 13.70
N GLN A 39 -5.28 4.56 13.51
CA GLN A 39 -5.15 5.20 12.19
C GLN A 39 -3.71 5.37 11.68
N ALA A 40 -2.69 5.00 12.45
CA ALA A 40 -1.28 5.29 12.14
C ALA A 40 -0.83 4.94 10.70
N ILE A 41 -1.34 3.86 10.10
CA ILE A 41 -1.01 3.48 8.71
C ILE A 41 -1.52 4.50 7.69
N TYR A 42 -2.66 5.14 7.95
CA TYR A 42 -3.20 6.22 7.13
C TYR A 42 -2.47 7.53 7.42
N ASP A 43 -2.33 7.89 8.71
CA ASP A 43 -1.72 9.15 9.16
C ASP A 43 -0.28 9.30 8.64
N LEU A 44 0.50 8.22 8.71
CA LEU A 44 1.88 8.20 8.23
C LEU A 44 2.00 7.98 6.72
N SER A 45 0.89 7.72 6.01
CA SER A 45 0.86 7.42 4.57
C SER A 45 1.85 6.32 4.14
N ILE A 46 2.19 5.40 5.04
CA ILE A 46 3.33 4.50 4.86
C ILE A 46 3.22 3.60 3.62
N ARG A 47 1.99 3.16 3.30
CA ARG A 47 1.71 2.35 2.10
C ARG A 47 2.07 3.07 0.81
N LYS A 48 1.74 4.36 0.73
CA LYS A 48 2.05 5.20 -0.43
C LYS A 48 3.53 5.51 -0.48
N ALA A 49 4.14 5.88 0.65
CA ALA A 49 5.57 6.19 0.71
C ALA A 49 6.43 5.03 0.18
N ILE A 50 6.19 3.79 0.65
CA ILE A 50 6.92 2.61 0.16
C ILE A 50 6.65 2.37 -1.33
N LEU A 51 5.40 2.49 -1.79
CA LEU A 51 5.08 2.35 -3.21
C LEU A 51 5.81 3.39 -4.08
N TYR A 52 5.86 4.65 -3.63
CA TYR A 52 6.58 5.71 -4.34
C TYR A 52 8.08 5.42 -4.45
N GLU A 53 8.71 4.89 -3.39
CA GLU A 53 10.11 4.49 -3.46
C GLU A 53 10.33 3.28 -4.38
N ALA A 54 9.43 2.29 -4.36
CA ALA A 54 9.50 1.14 -5.27
C ALA A 54 9.39 1.57 -6.74
N LEU A 55 8.50 2.52 -7.06
CA LEU A 55 8.31 3.05 -8.42
C LEU A 55 9.46 3.93 -8.92
N LYS A 56 10.34 4.41 -8.03
CA LYS A 56 11.55 5.16 -8.42
C LYS A 56 12.74 4.26 -8.76
N THR A 57 12.63 2.96 -8.47
CA THR A 57 13.72 2.03 -8.71
C THR A 57 13.66 1.61 -10.17
N ASP A 58 14.64 2.06 -10.96
CA ASP A 58 14.91 1.58 -12.33
C ASP A 58 15.60 0.20 -12.29
#